data_AF-A0A1F6XTG7-F1
#
_entry.id   AF-A0A1F6XTG7-F1
#
_cell.length_a   1.000
_cell.length_b   1.000
_cell.length_c   1.000
_cell.angle_alpha   90.00
_cell.angle_beta   90.00
_cell.angle_gamma   90.00
#
_symmetry.space_group_name_H-M   'P 1'
#
loop_
_entity.id
_entity.type
_entity.pdbx_description
1 polymer ?
#
loop_
_entity_poly.entity_id
_entity_poly.type
_entity_poly.pdbx_seq_one_letter_code
_entity_poly.pdbx_strand_id
1 'polypeptide(L)'
;MNEDKNWWREPLLFSGKISGWIVAPIIGALFLGKYLDKKYDSDPVFFLGLTILAFIISCTGLVRITLKYIKDLEKKQKNNHD
;
A
#
# COMPACT_ATOMS: atom_id res chain seq x y z
N MET A 1 5.17 -36.63 5.00
CA MET A 1 4.03 -35.82 4.52
C MET A 1 4.57 -34.45 4.14
N ASN A 2 4.16 -33.92 2.99
CA ASN A 2 4.72 -32.71 2.38
C ASN A 2 4.08 -31.47 3.03
N GLU A 3 4.79 -30.73 3.88
CA GLU A 3 4.25 -29.49 4.47
C GLU A 3 5.04 -28.19 4.17
N ASP A 4 6.27 -28.24 3.67
CA ASP A 4 7.13 -27.02 3.66
C ASP A 4 7.44 -26.42 2.29
N LYS A 5 6.70 -26.73 1.22
CA LYS A 5 7.08 -26.26 -0.13
C LYS A 5 6.84 -24.76 -0.36
N ASN A 6 6.07 -24.09 0.51
CA ASN A 6 5.57 -22.74 0.27
C ASN A 6 5.83 -21.72 1.41
N TRP A 7 6.70 -22.01 2.39
CA TRP A 7 6.94 -21.08 3.52
C TRP A 7 7.45 -19.70 3.07
N TRP A 8 8.19 -19.65 1.95
CA TRP A 8 8.65 -18.41 1.32
C TRP A 8 7.53 -17.63 0.62
N ARG A 9 6.44 -18.29 0.21
CA ARG A 9 5.43 -17.72 -0.69
C ARG A 9 4.53 -16.70 0.00
N GLU A 10 4.13 -16.96 1.25
CA GLU A 10 3.31 -16.01 2.03
C GLU A 10 4.02 -14.68 2.29
N PRO A 11 5.26 -14.64 2.83
CA PRO A 11 5.99 -13.39 3.03
C PRO A 11 6.33 -12.68 1.71
N LEU A 12 6.62 -13.41 0.63
CA LEU A 12 6.88 -12.81 -0.69
C LEU A 12 5.61 -12.16 -1.28
N LEU A 13 4.45 -12.79 -1.12
CA LEU A 13 3.17 -12.21 -1.52
C LEU A 13 2.81 -10.98 -0.69
N PHE A 14 3.10 -11.01 0.62
CA PHE A 14 2.83 -9.91 1.53
C PHE A 14 3.69 -8.68 1.19
N SER A 15 4.98 -8.86 0.92
CA SER A 15 5.88 -7.77 0.52
C SER A 15 5.51 -7.16 -0.83
N GLY A 16 5.11 -7.98 -1.80
CA GLY A 16 4.58 -7.52 -3.09
C GLY A 16 3.29 -6.69 -2.94
N LYS A 17 2.41 -7.09 -2.02
CA LYS A 17 1.15 -6.39 -1.77
C LYS A 17 1.35 -5.04 -1.09
N ILE A 18 2.29 -4.96 -0.14
CA ILE A 18 2.66 -3.70 0.52
C ILE A 18 3.35 -2.76 -0.46
N SER A 19 4.40 -3.23 -1.16
CA SER A 19 5.16 -2.42 -2.11
C SER A 19 4.28 -1.91 -3.26
N GLY A 20 3.39 -2.75 -3.80
CA GLY A 20 2.42 -2.35 -4.82
C GLY A 20 1.47 -1.26 -4.34
N TRP A 21 1.00 -1.33 -3.09
CA TRP A 21 0.09 -0.32 -2.53
C TRP A 21 0.78 1.00 -2.17
N ILE A 22 2.10 1.01 -1.97
CA ILE A 22 2.88 2.25 -1.76
C ILE A 22 3.15 2.93 -3.10
N VAL A 23 3.56 2.17 -4.11
CA VAL A 23 3.96 2.72 -5.41
C VAL A 23 2.76 3.26 -6.19
N ALA A 24 1.60 2.59 -6.13
CA ALA A 24 0.40 3.00 -6.84
C ALA A 24 -0.08 4.44 -6.54
N PRO A 25 -0.28 4.87 -5.28
CA PRO A 25 -0.70 6.24 -4.97
C PRO A 25 0.36 7.29 -5.31
N ILE A 26 1.65 6.94 -5.21
CA ILE A 26 2.75 7.85 -5.58
C ILE A 26 2.72 8.12 -7.10
N ILE A 27 2.65 7.06 -7.93
CA ILE A 27 2.57 7.21 -9.39
C ILE A 27 1.29 7.95 -9.78
N GLY A 28 0.15 7.61 -9.15
CA GLY A 28 -1.12 8.30 -9.38
C GLY A 28 -1.04 9.80 -9.11
N ALA A 29 -0.39 10.19 -8.01
CA ALA A 29 -0.23 11.60 -7.66
C ALA A 29 0.75 12.35 -8.56
N LEU A 30 1.83 11.71 -9.00
CA LEU A 30 2.76 12.32 -9.95
C LEU A 30 2.07 12.63 -11.29
N PHE A 31 1.27 11.69 -11.80
CA PHE A 31 0.56 11.88 -13.06
C PHE A 31 -0.58 12.89 -12.96
N LEU A 32 -1.44 12.78 -11.93
CA LEU A 32 -2.52 13.75 -11.74
C LEU A 32 -1.98 15.15 -11.41
N GLY A 33 -0.94 15.25 -10.58
CA GLY A 33 -0.40 16.53 -10.12
C GLY A 33 0.19 17.32 -11.29
N LYS A 34 0.99 16.64 -12.13
CA LYS A 34 1.59 17.23 -13.32
C LYS A 34 0.54 17.58 -14.39
N TYR A 35 -0.55 16.81 -14.49
CA TYR A 35 -1.65 17.13 -15.40
C TYR A 35 -2.43 18.36 -14.94
N LEU A 36 -2.69 18.50 -13.63
CA LEU A 36 -3.38 19.66 -13.07
C LEU A 36 -2.53 20.93 -13.17
N ASP A 37 -1.25 20.89 -12.80
CA ASP A 37 -0.35 22.04 -12.95
C ASP A 37 -0.32 22.54 -14.40
N LYS A 38 -0.22 21.63 -15.38
CA LYS A 38 -0.23 21.97 -16.81
C LYS A 38 -1.58 22.53 -17.29
N LYS A 39 -2.69 22.13 -16.67
CA LYS A 39 -4.04 22.59 -17.05
C LYS A 39 -4.37 23.98 -16.50
N TYR A 40 -3.84 24.34 -15.33
CA TYR A 40 -4.17 25.58 -14.63
C TYR A 40 -3.09 26.67 -14.72
N ASP A 41 -2.00 26.43 -15.46
CA ASP A 41 -0.84 27.34 -15.61
C ASP A 41 -0.35 27.90 -14.25
N SER A 42 -0.58 27.13 -13.20
CA SER A 42 -0.26 27.52 -11.84
C SER A 42 1.14 27.01 -11.54
N ASP A 43 1.91 27.79 -10.79
CA ASP A 43 3.12 27.34 -10.09
C ASP A 43 2.87 25.98 -9.39
N PRO A 44 3.91 25.21 -8.98
CA PRO A 44 3.80 23.78 -8.59
C PRO A 44 3.06 23.50 -7.26
N VAL A 45 1.97 24.23 -7.01
CA VAL A 45 1.08 24.17 -5.86
C VAL A 45 0.17 22.95 -5.96
N PHE A 46 -0.31 22.55 -7.15
CA PHE A 46 -1.11 21.33 -7.27
C PHE A 46 -0.23 20.09 -7.15
N PHE A 47 0.99 20.12 -7.69
CA PHE A 47 1.97 19.06 -7.41
C PHE A 47 2.22 18.89 -5.90
N LEU A 48 2.41 19.98 -5.16
CA LEU A 48 2.63 19.92 -3.72
C LEU A 48 1.40 19.38 -2.96
N GLY A 49 0.21 19.89 -3.29
CA GLY A 49 -1.05 19.42 -2.71
C GLY A 49 -1.31 17.93 -2.99
N LEU A 50 -1.06 17.47 -4.21
CA LEU A 50 -1.22 16.06 -4.56
C LEU A 50 -0.18 15.16 -3.91
N THR A 51 1.05 15.64 -3.74
CA THR A 51 2.11 14.89 -3.04
C THR A 51 1.72 14.66 -1.58
N ILE A 52 1.21 15.70 -0.90
CA ILE A 52 0.71 15.58 0.47
C ILE A 52 -0.48 14.62 0.53
N LEU A 53 -1.42 14.73 -0.41
CA LEU A 53 -2.56 13.83 -0.48
C LEU A 53 -2.14 12.36 -0.70
N ALA A 54 -1.19 12.13 -1.61
CA ALA A 54 -0.62 10.81 -1.89
C ALA A 54 0.05 10.22 -0.66
N PHE A 55 0.79 11.04 0.08
CA PHE A 55 1.45 10.64 1.30
C PHE A 55 0.45 10.19 2.37
N ILE A 56 -0.63 10.94 2.56
CA ILE A 56 -1.72 10.59 3.49
C ILE A 56 -2.41 9.29 3.05
N ILE A 57 -2.68 9.13 1.75
CA ILE A 57 -3.30 7.91 1.20
C ILE A 57 -2.38 6.70 1.41
N SER A 58 -1.08 6.84 1.15
CA SER A 58 -0.07 5.80 1.40
C SER A 58 -0.04 5.41 2.88
N CYS A 59 0.06 6.38 3.80
CA CYS A 59 0.03 6.11 5.24
C CYS A 59 -1.25 5.36 5.65
N THR A 60 -2.41 5.83 5.20
CA THR A 60 -3.70 5.19 5.51
C THR A 60 -3.79 3.76 4.95
N GLY A 61 -3.31 3.57 3.72
CA GLY A 61 -3.26 2.27 3.05
C GLY A 61 -2.37 1.28 3.78
N LEU A 62 -1.17 1.72 4.16
CA LEU A 62 -0.22 0.93 4.93
C LEU A 62 -0.83 0.48 6.27
N VAL A 63 -1.40 1.42 7.03
CA VAL A 63 -2.04 1.12 8.32
C VAL A 63 -3.16 0.08 8.16
N ARG A 64 -4.03 0.21 7.15
CA ARG A 64 -5.07 -0.79 6.90
C ARG A 64 -4.51 -2.18 6.57
N ILE A 65 -3.46 -2.26 5.74
CA ILE A 65 -2.85 -3.53 5.35
C ILE A 65 -2.22 -4.20 6.57
N THR A 66 -1.47 -3.44 7.38
CA THR A 66 -0.86 -3.93 8.61
C THR A 66 -1.92 -4.42 9.61
N LEU A 67 -2.98 -3.64 9.84
CA LEU A 67 -4.07 -4.04 10.74
C LEU A 67 -4.78 -5.30 10.26
N LYS A 68 -5.00 -5.44 8.95
CA LYS A 68 -5.60 -6.65 8.37
C LYS A 68 -4.68 -7.85 8.53
N TYR A 69 -3.38 -7.67 8.34
CA TYR A 69 -2.38 -8.72 8.52
C TYR A 69 -2.35 -9.23 9.97
N ILE A 70 -2.31 -8.32 10.95
CA ILE A 70 -2.33 -8.68 12.37
C ILE A 70 -3.60 -9.49 12.71
N LYS A 71 -4.77 -9.05 12.22
CA LYS A 71 -6.03 -9.78 12.40
C LYS A 71 -6.02 -11.17 11.77
N ASP A 72 -5.48 -11.31 10.57
CA ASP A 72 -5.39 -12.61 9.89
C ASP A 72 -4.44 -13.56 10.63
N LEU A 73 -3.35 -13.04 11.20
CA LEU A 73 -2.44 -13.82 12.05
C LEU A 73 -3.13 -14.29 13.34
N GLU A 74 -3.82 -13.42 14.07
CA GLU A 74 -4.58 -13.79 15.27
C GLU A 74 -5.62 -14.87 14.97
N LYS A 75 -6.30 -14.78 13.83
CA LYS A 75 -7.31 -15.76 13.42
C LYS A 75 -6.69 -17.11 13.05
N LYS A 76 -5.53 -17.12 12.38
CA LYS A 76 -4.76 -18.35 12.11
C LYS A 76 -4.28 -19.02 13.39
N GLN A 77 -3.83 -18.24 14.39
CA GLN A 77 -3.39 -18.77 15.69
C GLN A 77 -4.54 -19.37 16.49
N LYS A 78 -5.72 -18.74 16.48
CA LYS A 78 -6.89 -19.24 17.21
C LYS A 78 -7.42 -20.58 16.67
N ASN A 79 -7.44 -20.76 15.35
CA ASN A 79 -7.95 -22.00 14.74
C ASN A 79 -7.01 -23.21 14.85
N ASN A 80 -5.74 -23.03 15.23
CA ASN A 80 -4.78 -24.14 15.40
C ASN A 80 -4.77 -24.71 16.83
N HIS A 81 -5.62 -24.19 17.73
CA HIS A 81 -5.68 -24.60 19.14
C HIS A 81 -7.05 -25.20 19.54
N ASP A 82 -7.92 -25.43 18.56
CA ASP A 82 -9.17 -26.21 18.64
C ASP A 82 -9.04 -27.49 17.80
#